data_AF-A0A2D3PSX0-F1
#
_entry.id   AF-A0A2D3PSX0-F1
#
_cell.length_a   1.000
_cell.length_b   1.000
_cell.length_c   1.000
_cell.angle_alpha   90.00
_cell.angle_beta   90.00
_cell.angle_gamma   90.00
#
_symmetry.space_group_name_H-M   'P 1'
#
loop_
_entity.id
_entity.type
_entity.pdbx_description
1 polymer ?
#
loop_
_entity_poly.entity_id
_entity_poly.type
_entity_poly.pdbx_seq_one_letter_code
_entity_poly.pdbx_strand_id
1 'polypeptide(L)'
;MKKEEKVAEFLREEGYNVSAEDILIGQFVPGFLQNFITFVPKYVFLAYNDKEFFVIGTNVWKGTPDKNKLRSYSLNEVDIKLKNALLNGKLVLTFNDGKKEKYRIFKLNFASFASRNFKKALEHFNR
;
A
#
# COMPACT_ATOMS: atom_id res chain seq x y z
N MET A 1 -1.85 2.71 -20.53
CA MET A 1 -2.43 2.52 -19.19
C MET A 1 -1.37 2.76 -18.14
N LYS A 2 -1.62 3.73 -17.25
CA LYS A 2 -0.77 4.02 -16.08
C LYS A 2 -0.82 2.86 -15.10
N LYS A 3 0.15 2.74 -14.19
CA LYS A 3 0.23 1.60 -13.26
C LYS A 3 -0.97 1.57 -12.30
N GLU A 4 -1.40 2.75 -11.86
CA GLU A 4 -2.55 2.96 -10.98
C GLU A 4 -3.85 2.49 -11.63
N GLU A 5 -4.06 2.79 -12.91
CA GLU A 5 -5.22 2.33 -13.67
C GLU A 5 -5.29 0.79 -13.74
N LYS A 6 -4.13 0.14 -13.96
CA LYS A 6 -4.04 -1.34 -13.96
C LYS A 6 -4.41 -1.93 -12.60
N VAL A 7 -4.00 -1.27 -11.52
CA VAL A 7 -4.27 -1.75 -10.16
C VAL A 7 -5.73 -1.50 -9.79
N ALA A 8 -6.32 -0.39 -10.22
CA ALA A 8 -7.74 -0.12 -10.04
C ALA A 8 -8.60 -1.12 -10.81
N GLU A 9 -8.23 -1.45 -12.05
CA GLU A 9 -8.88 -2.50 -12.84
C GLU A 9 -8.77 -3.86 -12.15
N PHE A 10 -7.56 -4.26 -11.74
CA PHE A 10 -7.33 -5.47 -10.97
C PHE A 10 -8.20 -5.55 -9.71
N LEU A 11 -8.29 -4.47 -8.92
CA LEU A 11 -9.14 -4.45 -7.72
C LEU A 11 -10.64 -4.57 -8.06
N ARG A 12 -11.10 -3.99 -9.18
CA ARG A 12 -12.48 -4.14 -9.65
C ARG A 12 -12.78 -5.56 -10.11
N GLU A 13 -11.85 -6.22 -10.79
CA GLU A 13 -11.96 -7.64 -11.15
C GLU A 13 -12.09 -8.52 -9.90
N GLU A 14 -11.44 -8.13 -8.79
CA GLU A 14 -11.56 -8.77 -7.49
C GLU A 14 -12.81 -8.34 -6.68
N GLY A 15 -13.66 -7.47 -7.24
CA GLY A 15 -14.93 -7.03 -6.64
C GLY A 15 -14.84 -5.76 -5.77
N TYR A 16 -13.68 -5.10 -5.72
CA TYR A 16 -13.46 -3.89 -4.95
C TYR A 16 -13.65 -2.63 -5.79
N ASN A 17 -14.43 -1.67 -5.26
CA ASN A 17 -14.57 -0.37 -5.89
C ASN A 17 -13.45 0.57 -5.43
N VAL A 18 -12.41 0.70 -6.25
CA VAL A 18 -11.27 1.59 -5.99
C VAL A 18 -11.00 2.46 -7.23
N SER A 19 -10.80 3.75 -7.01
CA SER A 19 -10.36 4.67 -8.07
C SER A 19 -8.85 4.63 -8.22
N ALA A 20 -8.34 4.89 -9.43
CA ALA A 20 -6.90 5.05 -9.65
C ALA A 20 -6.30 6.21 -8.82
N GLU A 21 -7.12 7.18 -8.43
CA GLU A 21 -6.75 8.30 -7.56
C GLU A 21 -6.57 7.91 -6.08
N ASP A 22 -7.04 6.73 -5.69
CA ASP A 22 -6.91 6.23 -4.32
C ASP A 22 -5.77 5.20 -4.19
N ILE A 23 -4.92 5.11 -5.22
CA ILE A 23 -3.82 4.14 -5.30
C ILE A 23 -2.48 4.84 -5.18
N LEU A 24 -1.73 4.49 -4.13
CA LEU A 24 -0.35 4.90 -3.92
C LEU A 24 0.60 3.78 -4.34
N ILE A 25 1.61 4.11 -5.15
CA ILE A 25 2.66 3.17 -5.51
C ILE A 25 3.85 3.38 -4.58
N GLY A 26 4.27 2.33 -3.88
CA GLY A 26 5.49 2.36 -3.10
C GLY A 26 6.43 1.20 -3.41
N GLN A 27 7.71 1.44 -3.14
CA GLN A 27 8.71 0.38 -3.07
C GLN A 27 8.95 0.06 -1.60
N PHE A 28 8.63 -1.18 -1.22
CA PHE A 28 8.62 -1.59 0.18
C PHE A 28 9.60 -2.73 0.43
N VAL A 29 10.08 -2.73 1.67
CA VAL A 29 10.84 -3.80 2.30
C VAL A 29 9.97 -4.33 3.44
N PRO A 30 9.36 -5.51 3.29
CA PRO A 30 8.66 -6.15 4.40
C PRO A 30 9.64 -6.35 5.57
N GLY A 31 9.25 -5.95 6.78
CA GLY A 31 10.14 -6.00 7.94
C GLY A 31 10.68 -7.40 8.25
N PHE A 32 9.91 -8.46 7.94
CA PHE A 32 10.31 -9.85 8.16
C PHE A 32 11.45 -10.33 7.22
N LEU A 33 11.76 -9.58 6.15
CA LEU A 33 12.82 -9.90 5.19
C LEU A 33 14.12 -9.12 5.43
N GLN A 34 14.23 -8.36 6.53
CA GLN A 34 15.39 -7.51 6.82
C GLN A 34 16.72 -8.28 6.98
N ASN A 35 16.68 -9.58 7.30
CA ASN A 35 17.89 -10.37 7.56
C ASN A 35 18.53 -10.97 6.29
N PHE A 36 18.00 -10.72 5.08
CA PHE A 36 18.54 -11.28 3.85
C PHE A 36 19.41 -10.26 3.08
N ILE A 37 20.68 -10.64 2.82
CA ILE A 37 21.78 -9.80 2.31
C ILE A 37 21.57 -9.32 0.85
N THR A 38 20.77 -10.01 0.04
CA THR A 38 20.45 -9.67 -1.36
C THR A 38 19.03 -9.14 -1.49
N PHE A 39 18.81 -7.90 -1.07
CA PHE A 39 17.47 -7.33 -1.01
C PHE A 39 17.10 -6.54 -2.27
N VAL A 40 16.22 -7.11 -3.10
CA VAL A 40 15.58 -6.40 -4.22
C VAL A 40 14.29 -5.74 -3.72
N PRO A 41 14.18 -4.39 -3.72
CA PRO A 41 12.94 -3.71 -3.35
C PRO A 41 11.79 -4.18 -4.21
N LYS A 42 10.78 -4.76 -3.57
CA LYS A 42 9.56 -5.19 -4.25
C LYS A 42 8.63 -3.98 -4.36
N TYR A 43 8.03 -3.80 -5.52
CA TYR A 43 6.92 -2.87 -5.67
C TYR A 43 5.72 -3.43 -4.92
N VAL A 44 5.06 -2.57 -4.17
CA VAL A 44 3.76 -2.86 -3.55
C VAL A 44 2.86 -1.67 -3.86
N PHE A 45 1.62 -1.96 -4.21
CA PHE A 45 0.60 -0.95 -4.34
C PHE A 45 -0.17 -0.87 -3.02
N LEU A 46 -0.36 0.35 -2.54
CA LEU A 46 -1.31 0.64 -1.49
C LEU A 46 -2.55 1.22 -2.14
N ALA A 47 -3.71 0.76 -1.72
CA ALA A 47 -4.96 1.37 -2.12
C ALA A 47 -5.87 1.48 -0.91
N TYR A 48 -6.90 2.30 -1.00
CA TYR A 48 -7.95 2.33 0.01
C TYR A 48 -9.28 2.70 -0.66
N ASN A 49 -10.36 2.38 0.02
CA ASN A 49 -11.67 2.96 -0.22
C ASN A 49 -12.28 3.42 1.12
N ASP A 50 -13.58 3.66 1.14
CA ASP A 50 -14.33 4.07 2.33
C ASP A 50 -14.37 3.01 3.46
N LYS A 51 -14.03 1.75 3.17
CA LYS A 51 -14.17 0.62 4.10
C LYS A 51 -12.89 -0.16 4.36
N GLU A 52 -12.01 -0.24 3.37
CA GLU A 52 -10.88 -1.15 3.35
C GLU A 52 -9.60 -0.46 2.89
N PHE A 53 -8.50 -0.96 3.43
CA PHE A 53 -7.14 -0.66 3.00
C PHE A 53 -6.51 -1.89 2.37
N PHE A 54 -5.82 -1.70 1.25
CA PHE A 54 -5.24 -2.77 0.46
C PHE A 54 -3.73 -2.66 0.39
N VAL A 55 -3.05 -3.79 0.59
CA VAL A 55 -1.62 -3.95 0.33
C VAL A 55 -1.46 -5.01 -0.76
N ILE A 56 -0.90 -4.63 -1.90
CA ILE A 56 -0.89 -5.46 -3.11
C ILE A 56 0.55 -5.67 -3.55
N GLY A 57 1.09 -6.85 -3.30
CA GLY A 57 2.42 -7.21 -3.75
C GLY A 57 2.49 -7.37 -5.27
N THR A 58 3.68 -7.12 -5.84
CA THR A 58 3.96 -7.38 -7.26
C THR A 58 4.84 -8.61 -7.45
N ASN A 59 4.81 -9.19 -8.64
CA ASN A 59 5.90 -10.03 -9.09
C ASN A 59 7.11 -9.15 -9.44
N VAL A 60 8.23 -9.43 -8.77
CA VAL A 60 9.49 -8.63 -8.68
C VAL A 60 9.98 -8.09 -10.03
N TRP A 61 9.60 -8.72 -11.14
CA TRP A 61 10.08 -8.43 -12.48
C TRP A 61 9.17 -7.54 -13.34
N LYS A 62 7.87 -7.42 -13.05
CA LYS A 62 6.91 -6.79 -13.99
C LYS A 62 6.10 -5.63 -13.45
N GLY A 63 6.14 -5.37 -12.14
CA GLY A 63 5.32 -4.31 -11.53
C GLY A 63 3.82 -4.50 -11.77
N THR A 64 3.40 -5.74 -12.03
CA THR A 64 2.00 -6.15 -12.17
C THR A 64 1.50 -6.60 -10.79
N PRO A 65 0.30 -6.19 -10.36
CA PRO A 65 -0.31 -6.70 -9.12
C PRO A 65 -0.49 -8.22 -9.20
N ASP A 66 -0.32 -8.89 -8.06
CA ASP A 66 -0.48 -10.34 -7.93
C ASP A 66 -1.61 -10.65 -6.93
N LYS A 67 -2.65 -11.34 -7.40
CA LYS A 67 -3.80 -11.76 -6.60
C LYS A 67 -3.41 -12.52 -5.34
N ASN A 68 -2.42 -13.39 -5.43
CA ASN A 68 -1.97 -14.19 -4.27
C ASN A 68 -1.21 -13.34 -3.23
N LYS A 69 -0.90 -12.08 -3.57
CA LYS A 69 -0.22 -11.11 -2.70
C LYS A 69 -1.11 -9.90 -2.40
N LEU A 70 -2.41 -9.99 -2.68
CA LEU A 70 -3.41 -9.03 -2.25
C LEU A 70 -3.77 -9.30 -0.79
N ARG A 71 -3.72 -8.26 0.03
CA ARG A 71 -4.24 -8.25 1.40
C ARG A 71 -5.20 -7.08 1.52
N SER A 72 -6.41 -7.34 1.99
CA SER A 72 -7.36 -6.30 2.39
C SER A 72 -7.49 -6.27 3.90
N TYR A 73 -7.69 -5.08 4.44
CA TYR A 73 -7.83 -4.82 5.86
C TYR A 73 -9.01 -3.88 6.06
N SER A 74 -9.97 -4.26 6.91
CA SER A 74 -11.07 -3.38 7.28
C SER A 74 -10.56 -2.17 8.06
N LEU A 75 -10.96 -0.97 7.66
CA LEU A 75 -10.62 0.29 8.35
C LEU A 75 -11.24 0.36 9.76
N ASN A 76 -12.23 -0.48 10.06
CA ASN A 76 -12.81 -0.61 11.41
C ASN A 76 -11.98 -1.53 12.33
N GLU A 77 -11.06 -2.31 11.76
CA GLU A 77 -10.28 -3.32 12.49
C GLU A 77 -8.80 -2.97 12.62
N VAL A 78 -8.34 -2.00 11.84
CA VAL A 78 -6.93 -1.64 11.72
C VAL A 78 -6.74 -0.12 11.76
N ASP A 79 -5.94 0.33 12.71
CA ASP A 79 -5.37 1.68 12.73
C ASP A 79 -4.14 1.75 11.82
N ILE A 80 -4.15 2.69 10.88
CA ILE A 80 -3.17 2.80 9.80
C ILE A 80 -2.30 4.03 9.99
N LYS A 81 -1.01 3.84 10.27
CA LYS A 81 -0.08 4.96 10.40
C LYS A 81 0.97 4.91 9.30
N LEU A 82 0.91 5.88 8.39
CA LEU A 82 1.95 6.11 7.39
C LEU A 82 2.80 7.31 7.78
N LYS A 83 4.05 7.08 8.15
CA LYS A 83 5.06 8.11 8.27
C LYS A 83 5.78 8.25 6.94
N ASN A 84 5.54 9.37 6.26
CA ASN A 84 6.23 9.71 5.03
C ASN A 84 7.53 10.44 5.35
N ALA A 85 8.67 9.81 5.05
CA ALA A 85 9.97 10.47 5.02
C ALA A 85 10.56 10.26 3.62
N LEU A 86 11.22 11.28 3.07
CA LEU A 86 11.80 11.29 1.71
C LEU A 86 12.69 10.05 1.46
N LEU A 87 13.31 9.54 2.54
CA LEU A 87 14.00 8.26 2.64
C LEU A 87 13.57 7.61 3.97
N ASN A 88 13.25 6.31 3.97
CA ASN A 88 12.80 5.54 5.15
C ASN A 88 11.40 5.86 5.67
N GLY A 89 10.42 6.00 4.78
CA GLY A 89 9.02 5.98 5.20
C GLY A 89 8.66 4.68 5.95
N LYS A 90 7.59 4.71 6.73
CA LYS A 90 7.13 3.56 7.49
C LYS A 90 5.60 3.47 7.45
N LEU A 91 5.08 2.32 7.06
CA LEU A 91 3.67 1.98 7.22
C LEU A 91 3.54 1.02 8.40
N VAL A 92 2.62 1.33 9.31
CA VAL A 92 2.27 0.48 10.46
C VAL A 92 0.78 0.26 10.44
N LEU A 93 0.37 -1.00 10.44
CA LEU A 93 -1.00 -1.44 10.64
C LEU A 93 -1.09 -1.98 12.07
N THR A 94 -1.97 -1.41 12.89
CA THR A 94 -2.22 -1.88 14.26
C THR A 94 -3.63 -2.46 14.31
N PHE A 95 -3.74 -3.76 14.56
CA PHE A 95 -5.00 -4.47 14.64
C PHE A 95 -5.65 -4.26 16.02
N ASN A 96 -6.96 -4.43 16.12
CA ASN A 96 -7.72 -4.28 17.36
C ASN A 96 -7.24 -5.21 18.50
N ASP A 97 -6.64 -6.35 18.18
CA ASP A 97 -6.03 -7.28 19.15
C ASP A 97 -4.64 -6.83 19.64
N GLY A 98 -4.16 -5.67 19.18
CA GLY A 98 -2.85 -5.11 19.51
C GLY A 98 -1.69 -5.61 18.64
N LYS A 99 -1.93 -6.57 17.73
CA LYS A 99 -0.94 -7.04 16.77
C LYS A 99 -0.52 -5.89 15.86
N LYS A 100 0.73 -5.94 15.37
CA LYS A 100 1.27 -4.90 14.49
C LYS A 100 1.94 -5.50 13.27
N GLU A 101 1.58 -4.99 12.09
CA GLU A 101 2.25 -5.27 10.84
C GLU A 101 3.00 -4.03 10.37
N LYS A 102 4.29 -4.19 10.02
CA LYS A 102 5.20 -3.07 9.76
C LYS A 102 5.87 -3.24 8.42
N TYR A 103 5.82 -2.18 7.62
CA TYR A 103 6.50 -2.10 6.33
C TYR A 103 7.46 -0.92 6.33
N ARG A 104 8.68 -1.14 5.85
CA ARG A 104 9.64 -0.06 5.59
C ARG A 104 9.52 0.36 4.14
N ILE A 105 9.51 1.66 3.92
CA ILE A 105 9.26 2.27 2.62
C ILE A 105 10.54 2.93 2.17
N PHE A 106 11.06 2.46 1.05
CA PHE A 106 12.27 3.03 0.46
C PHE A 106 11.95 4.24 -0.39
N LYS A 107 10.86 4.16 -1.15
CA LYS A 107 10.41 5.24 -2.04
C LYS A 107 8.90 5.18 -2.21
N LEU A 108 8.24 6.31 -2.04
CA LEU A 108 6.86 6.52 -2.48
C LEU A 108 6.88 7.28 -3.79
N ASN A 109 6.17 6.76 -4.78
CA ASN A 109 5.87 7.48 -6.00
C ASN A 109 4.38 7.81 -5.99
N PHE A 110 4.08 9.09 -5.82
CA PHE A 110 2.73 9.58 -5.99
C PHE A 110 2.54 9.89 -7.47
N ALA A 111 1.55 9.28 -8.14
CA ALA A 111 0.99 9.94 -9.31
C ALA A 111 0.38 11.28 -8.86
N SER A 112 0.46 12.30 -9.71
CA SER A 112 0.02 13.67 -9.39
C SER A 112 -1.41 13.72 -8.83
N PHE A 113 -2.31 12.89 -9.35
CA PHE A 113 -3.70 12.76 -8.89
C PHE A 113 -3.86 11.88 -7.64
N ALA A 114 -3.16 10.74 -7.58
CA ALA A 114 -3.15 9.86 -6.41
C ALA A 114 -2.71 10.53 -5.11
N SER A 115 -1.89 11.59 -5.24
CA SER A 115 -1.33 12.31 -4.11
C SER A 115 -2.37 13.00 -3.23
N ARG A 116 -3.50 13.48 -3.77
CA ARG A 116 -4.41 14.35 -2.99
C ARG A 116 -5.42 13.57 -2.16
N ASN A 117 -6.11 12.59 -2.74
CA ASN A 117 -7.11 11.81 -2.02
C ASN A 117 -6.44 10.89 -1.01
N PHE A 118 -5.40 10.16 -1.43
CA PHE A 118 -4.62 9.33 -0.52
C PHE A 118 -3.97 10.16 0.60
N LYS A 119 -3.45 11.36 0.33
CA LYS A 119 -2.91 12.22 1.41
C LYS A 119 -3.98 12.68 2.38
N LYS A 120 -5.18 13.02 1.92
CA LYS A 120 -6.32 13.31 2.82
C LYS A 120 -6.71 12.09 3.66
N ALA A 121 -6.73 10.90 3.06
CA ALA A 121 -6.97 9.66 3.80
C ALA A 121 -5.89 9.39 4.84
N LEU A 122 -4.62 9.61 4.50
CA LEU A 122 -3.52 9.53 5.46
C LEU A 122 -3.57 10.57 6.56
N GLU A 123 -3.99 11.80 6.27
CA GLU A 123 -4.24 12.83 7.29
C GLU A 123 -5.36 12.39 8.23
N HIS A 124 -6.39 11.71 7.70
CA HIS A 124 -7.42 11.08 8.52
C HIS A 124 -6.87 9.93 9.38
N PHE A 125 -6.04 9.06 8.82
CA PHE A 125 -5.48 7.92 9.56
C PHE A 125 -4.35 8.29 10.56
N ASN A 126 -3.73 9.46 10.40
CA ASN A 126 -2.68 9.96 11.30
C ASN A 126 -3.21 10.93 12.38
N ARG A 127 -4.53 11.22 12.43
CA ARG A 127 -5.17 11.97 13.52
C ARG A 127 -5.34 11.12 14.76
#